data_AF-A0A933N1K5-F1
#
_entry.id   AF-A0A933N1K5-F1
#
_cell.length_a   1.000
_cell.length_b   1.000
_cell.length_c   1.000
_cell.angle_alpha   90.00
_cell.angle_beta   90.00
_cell.angle_gamma   90.00
#
_symmetry.space_group_name_H-M   'P 1'
#
loop_
_entity.id
_entity.type
_entity.pdbx_description
1 polymer ?
#
loop_
_entity_poly.entity_id
_entity_poly.type
_entity_poly.pdbx_seq_one_letter_code
_entity_poly.pdbx_strand_id
1 'polypeptide(L)'
;MAYYTRVLAEKKDIITVSQIRDWLQREGLKIGVMVEDGDADSWRQITLKRTRGKELVTIERNLVEPGSLGEAEIQEFLEELTEAKPKSAANWLIEYLPNIKVVYAFQILFTGNRNEDWQLIQIIKDKIWNALGGIIQADYEGFSNREGYHILWQFSDNVKGTWNMTVVSDTGKWQTFQMDLGNKQHRSAFLEGKVPEGVSVISQ
;
A
#
# COMPACT_ATOMS: atom_id res chain seq x y z
N MET A 1 6.08 9.87 14.48
CA MET A 1 5.03 9.92 13.44
C MET A 1 4.37 8.57 13.40
N ALA A 2 3.06 8.52 13.18
CA ALA A 2 2.37 7.23 12.98
C ALA A 2 2.77 6.64 11.63
N TYR A 3 2.76 5.32 11.51
CA TYR A 3 3.10 4.60 10.28
C TYR A 3 1.82 4.24 9.54
N TYR A 4 1.75 4.59 8.25
CA TYR A 4 0.62 4.28 7.39
C TYR A 4 1.02 3.36 6.24
N THR A 5 0.07 2.47 5.89
CA THR A 5 0.01 1.86 4.57
C THR A 5 -1.32 2.21 3.95
N ARG A 6 -1.36 2.42 2.63
CA ARG A 6 -2.53 2.90 1.92
C ARG A 6 -2.87 1.97 0.77
N VAL A 7 -4.16 1.74 0.56
CA VAL A 7 -4.69 1.24 -0.71
C VAL A 7 -5.23 2.43 -1.48
N LEU A 8 -4.61 2.74 -2.61
CA LEU A 8 -5.03 3.79 -3.52
C LEU A 8 -5.89 3.14 -4.61
N ALA A 9 -7.21 3.18 -4.45
CA ALA A 9 -8.15 2.41 -5.26
C ALA A 9 -8.81 3.23 -6.37
N GLU A 10 -8.96 2.63 -7.55
CA GLU A 10 -9.63 3.22 -8.72
C GLU A 10 -11.16 3.10 -8.67
N LYS A 11 -11.68 2.17 -7.87
CA LYS A 11 -13.13 1.98 -7.67
C LYS A 11 -13.57 2.61 -6.36
N LYS A 12 -14.74 3.25 -6.39
CA LYS A 12 -15.37 3.88 -5.22
C LYS A 12 -16.40 3.01 -4.51
N ASP A 13 -16.48 1.72 -4.86
CA ASP A 13 -17.36 0.76 -4.17
C ASP A 13 -17.02 0.74 -2.68
N ILE A 14 -18.05 0.67 -1.84
CA ILE A 14 -17.88 0.67 -0.39
C ILE A 14 -17.74 -0.77 0.08
N ILE A 15 -16.65 -1.03 0.80
CA ILE A 15 -16.48 -2.27 1.55
C ILE A 15 -17.18 -2.08 2.90
N THR A 16 -18.32 -2.73 3.11
CA THR A 16 -19.10 -2.58 4.34
C THR A 16 -18.42 -3.24 5.53
N VAL A 17 -18.78 -2.82 6.74
CA VAL A 17 -18.30 -3.47 7.97
C VAL A 17 -18.73 -4.94 8.03
N SER A 18 -19.89 -5.29 7.45
CA SER A 18 -20.32 -6.70 7.36
C SER A 18 -19.35 -7.52 6.49
N GLN A 19 -18.94 -7.00 5.33
CA GLN A 19 -17.98 -7.70 4.46
C GLN A 19 -16.63 -7.90 5.16
N ILE A 20 -16.14 -6.89 5.89
CA ILE A 20 -14.90 -6.99 6.66
C ILE A 20 -15.01 -8.06 7.75
N ARG A 21 -16.14 -8.10 8.48
CA ARG A 21 -16.39 -9.13 9.50
C ARG A 21 -16.46 -10.53 8.90
N ASP A 22 -17.10 -10.67 7.75
CA ASP A 22 -17.18 -11.96 7.04
C ASP A 22 -15.79 -12.44 6.61
N TRP A 23 -14.93 -11.54 6.13
CA TRP A 23 -13.54 -11.89 5.81
C TRP A 23 -12.78 -12.34 7.05
N LEU A 24 -12.83 -11.57 8.14
CA LEU A 24 -12.17 -11.93 9.40
C LEU A 24 -12.65 -13.30 9.92
N GLN A 25 -13.96 -13.58 9.85
CA GLN A 25 -14.53 -14.85 10.28
C GLN A 25 -14.05 -16.02 9.43
N ARG A 26 -14.00 -15.86 8.10
CA ARG A 26 -13.52 -16.91 7.18
C ARG A 26 -12.04 -17.25 7.39
N GLU A 27 -11.23 -16.28 7.77
CA GLU A 27 -9.81 -16.45 8.12
C GLU A 27 -9.62 -16.95 9.56
N GLY A 28 -10.71 -17.21 10.31
CA GLY A 28 -10.65 -17.69 11.70
C GLY A 28 -10.16 -16.65 12.71
N LEU A 29 -10.15 -15.36 12.33
CA LEU A 29 -9.56 -14.27 13.11
C LEU A 29 -10.59 -13.69 14.09
N LYS A 30 -10.28 -13.75 15.39
CA LYS A 30 -11.13 -13.18 16.46
C LYS A 30 -10.83 -11.70 16.69
N ILE A 31 -11.11 -10.87 15.69
CA ILE A 31 -10.97 -9.40 15.74
C ILE A 31 -12.33 -8.73 15.72
N GLY A 32 -12.50 -7.75 16.60
CA GLY A 32 -13.65 -6.85 16.59
C GLY A 32 -13.43 -5.69 15.64
N VAL A 33 -14.49 -5.32 14.91
CA VAL A 33 -14.55 -4.12 14.06
C VAL A 33 -15.44 -3.10 14.74
N MET A 34 -14.86 -1.97 15.14
CA MET A 34 -15.57 -0.82 15.72
C MET A 34 -15.68 0.29 14.67
N VAL A 35 -16.86 0.88 14.51
CA VAL A 35 -17.05 2.07 13.68
C VAL A 35 -16.80 3.28 14.56
N GLU A 36 -15.80 4.09 14.20
CA GLU A 36 -15.49 5.34 14.90
C GLU A 36 -16.29 6.51 14.32
N ASP A 37 -16.50 6.48 12.99
CA ASP A 37 -17.20 7.53 12.27
C ASP A 37 -18.01 6.97 11.08
N GLY A 38 -19.24 7.49 10.93
CA GLY A 38 -20.27 6.99 10.01
C GLY A 38 -21.08 5.82 10.59
N ASP A 39 -21.56 4.93 9.70
CA ASP A 39 -22.32 3.73 10.05
C ASP A 39 -21.74 2.46 9.38
N ALA A 40 -22.35 1.30 9.60
CA ALA A 40 -21.83 0.02 9.11
C ALA A 40 -21.72 -0.08 7.58
N ASP A 41 -22.53 0.66 6.84
CA ASP A 41 -22.63 0.60 5.37
C ASP A 41 -21.97 1.80 4.69
N SER A 42 -21.69 2.88 5.43
CA SER A 42 -21.13 4.13 4.91
C SER A 42 -19.95 4.68 5.72
N TRP A 43 -19.35 3.87 6.60
CA TRP A 43 -18.27 4.27 7.51
C TRP A 43 -17.16 5.09 6.82
N ARG A 44 -16.61 6.03 7.58
CA ARG A 44 -15.43 6.82 7.20
C ARG A 44 -14.21 6.39 7.98
N GLN A 45 -14.40 5.89 9.20
CA GLN A 45 -13.32 5.38 10.02
C GLN A 45 -13.76 4.16 10.83
N ILE A 46 -12.94 3.12 10.82
CA ILE A 46 -13.11 1.93 11.66
C ILE A 46 -11.81 1.60 12.38
N THR A 47 -11.94 0.94 13.53
CA THR A 47 -10.81 0.42 14.31
C THR A 47 -10.92 -1.09 14.46
N LEU A 48 -9.83 -1.79 14.12
CA LEU A 48 -9.69 -3.21 14.37
C LEU A 48 -9.07 -3.45 15.75
N LYS A 49 -9.75 -4.22 16.59
CA LYS A 49 -9.32 -4.48 17.97
C LYS A 49 -9.37 -5.95 18.37
N ARG A 50 -8.41 -6.37 19.19
CA ARG A 50 -8.46 -7.70 19.84
C ARG A 50 -9.48 -7.72 20.98
N THR A 51 -9.94 -8.92 21.35
CA THR A 51 -10.96 -9.17 22.39
C THR A 51 -10.63 -8.61 23.78
N ARG A 52 -9.39 -8.18 24.03
CA ARG A 52 -8.94 -7.53 25.29
C ARG A 52 -8.65 -6.03 25.16
N GLY A 53 -9.27 -5.37 24.17
CA GLY A 53 -9.28 -3.90 24.06
C GLY A 53 -8.06 -3.27 23.42
N LYS A 54 -7.15 -4.07 22.86
CA LYS A 54 -6.00 -3.51 22.13
C LYS A 54 -6.38 -3.20 20.69
N GLU A 55 -6.32 -1.92 20.35
CA GLU A 55 -6.44 -1.41 18.98
C GLU A 55 -5.17 -1.78 18.20
N LEU A 56 -5.37 -2.32 17.00
CA LEU A 56 -4.30 -2.78 16.13
C LEU A 56 -4.04 -1.77 15.02
N VAL A 57 -5.11 -1.40 14.32
CA VAL A 57 -5.09 -0.52 13.16
C VAL A 57 -6.39 0.26 13.10
N THR A 58 -6.26 1.55 12.78
CA THR A 58 -7.37 2.40 12.35
C THR A 58 -7.35 2.44 10.83
N ILE A 59 -8.52 2.27 10.21
CA ILE A 59 -8.68 2.34 8.77
C ILE A 59 -9.60 3.50 8.46
N GLU A 60 -9.09 4.47 7.72
CA GLU A 60 -9.86 5.61 7.20
C GLU A 60 -10.18 5.37 5.73
N ARG A 61 -11.39 5.74 5.31
CA ARG A 61 -11.86 5.68 3.92
C ARG A 61 -12.07 7.09 3.41
N ASN A 62 -11.08 7.59 2.69
CA ASN A 62 -11.02 8.96 2.20
C ASN A 62 -11.38 8.98 0.70
N LEU A 63 -12.59 9.45 0.35
CA LEU A 63 -12.94 9.67 -1.04
C LEU A 63 -12.04 10.77 -1.63
N VAL A 64 -11.67 10.61 -2.90
CA VAL A 64 -10.90 11.61 -3.65
C VAL A 64 -11.87 12.49 -4.42
N GLU A 65 -12.27 13.58 -3.79
CA GLU A 65 -13.20 14.59 -4.30
C GLU A 65 -12.66 16.00 -4.06
N PRO A 66 -13.08 17.03 -4.83
CA PRO A 66 -12.59 18.40 -4.62
C PRO A 66 -12.77 18.90 -3.18
N GLY A 67 -11.68 19.35 -2.57
CA GLY A 67 -11.62 19.84 -1.18
C GLY A 67 -11.60 18.75 -0.11
N SER A 68 -11.49 17.47 -0.49
CA SER A 68 -11.44 16.34 0.45
C SER A 68 -10.03 16.06 0.95
N LEU A 69 -9.92 15.32 2.07
CA LEU A 69 -8.64 14.79 2.55
C LEU A 69 -7.98 13.85 1.52
N GLY A 70 -8.77 13.08 0.77
CA GLY A 70 -8.25 12.18 -0.26
C GLY A 70 -7.62 12.95 -1.44
N GLU A 71 -8.18 14.10 -1.83
CA GLU A 71 -7.56 14.97 -2.84
C GLU A 71 -6.25 15.57 -2.34
N ALA A 72 -6.22 16.10 -1.11
CA ALA A 72 -5.01 16.65 -0.52
C ALA A 72 -3.88 15.61 -0.44
N GLU A 73 -4.20 14.39 -0.02
CA GLU A 73 -3.24 13.29 0.06
C GLU A 73 -2.66 12.89 -1.30
N ILE A 74 -3.50 12.83 -2.35
CA ILE A 74 -3.02 12.57 -3.71
C ILE A 74 -2.12 13.71 -4.21
N GLN A 75 -2.46 14.96 -3.90
CA GLN A 75 -1.66 16.13 -4.28
C GLN A 75 -0.29 16.12 -3.59
N GLU A 76 -0.23 15.79 -2.30
CA GLU A 76 1.03 15.63 -1.56
C GLU A 76 1.93 14.57 -2.22
N PHE A 77 1.39 13.42 -2.61
CA PHE A 77 2.16 12.42 -3.34
C PHE A 77 2.67 12.93 -4.69
N LEU A 78 1.86 13.64 -5.46
CA LEU A 78 2.28 14.20 -6.75
C LEU A 78 3.45 15.17 -6.60
N GLU A 79 3.47 15.96 -5.53
CA GLU A 79 4.57 16.87 -5.22
C GLU A 79 5.85 16.11 -4.87
N GLU A 80 5.77 15.08 -4.03
CA GLU A 80 6.91 14.22 -3.66
C GLU A 80 7.51 13.48 -4.87
N LEU A 81 6.67 13.10 -5.83
CA LEU A 81 7.11 12.33 -7.00
C LEU A 81 8.04 13.10 -7.94
N THR A 82 8.03 14.42 -7.90
CA THR A 82 8.88 15.28 -8.74
C THR A 82 10.37 14.94 -8.62
N GLU A 83 10.83 14.66 -7.41
CA GLU A 83 12.23 14.31 -7.10
C GLU A 83 12.45 12.81 -6.84
N ALA A 84 11.38 12.02 -6.85
CA ALA A 84 11.44 10.59 -6.55
C ALA A 84 12.18 9.78 -7.63
N LYS A 85 12.62 8.58 -7.23
CA LYS A 85 13.31 7.61 -8.08
C LYS A 85 12.70 6.22 -7.92
N PRO A 86 12.69 5.40 -8.98
CA PRO A 86 13.20 5.66 -10.33
C PRO A 86 12.30 6.64 -11.11
N LYS A 87 12.87 7.40 -12.05
CA LYS A 87 12.08 8.41 -12.81
C LYS A 87 10.97 7.79 -13.67
N SER A 88 11.19 6.58 -14.19
CA SER A 88 10.15 5.86 -14.94
C SER A 88 8.92 5.55 -14.08
N ALA A 89 9.13 5.11 -12.84
CA ALA A 89 8.05 4.86 -11.90
C ALA A 89 7.36 6.15 -11.43
N ALA A 90 8.14 7.20 -11.17
CA ALA A 90 7.59 8.51 -10.79
C ALA A 90 6.68 9.07 -11.89
N ASN A 91 7.13 9.03 -13.16
CA ASN A 91 6.32 9.46 -14.30
C ASN A 91 5.03 8.64 -14.44
N TRP A 92 5.13 7.31 -14.31
CA TRP A 92 3.95 6.45 -14.34
C TRP A 92 2.96 6.79 -13.22
N LEU A 93 3.45 7.05 -12.00
CA LEU A 93 2.62 7.44 -10.86
C LEU A 93 1.95 8.81 -11.07
N ILE A 94 2.66 9.79 -11.64
CA ILE A 94 2.09 11.11 -11.95
C ILE A 94 0.90 10.99 -12.92
N GLU A 95 0.99 10.12 -13.91
CA GLU A 95 -0.11 9.83 -14.84
C GLU A 95 -1.23 8.99 -14.19
N TYR A 96 -0.86 8.11 -13.26
CA TYR A 96 -1.76 7.13 -12.67
C TYR A 96 -2.61 7.68 -11.52
N LEU A 97 -2.02 8.43 -10.59
CA LEU A 97 -2.66 8.90 -9.35
C LEU A 97 -3.95 9.72 -9.56
N PRO A 98 -4.10 10.54 -10.62
CA PRO A 98 -5.38 11.22 -10.92
C PRO A 98 -6.58 10.28 -11.13
N ASN A 99 -6.35 8.99 -11.39
CA ASN A 99 -7.41 8.00 -11.56
C ASN A 99 -7.94 7.43 -10.24
N ILE A 100 -7.25 7.66 -9.12
CA ILE A 100 -7.66 7.18 -7.79
C ILE A 100 -8.97 7.86 -7.36
N LYS A 101 -9.88 7.06 -6.80
CA LYS A 101 -11.21 7.51 -6.36
C LYS A 101 -11.39 7.43 -4.85
N VAL A 102 -10.62 6.58 -4.18
CA VAL A 102 -10.67 6.43 -2.73
C VAL A 102 -9.32 5.96 -2.22
N VAL A 103 -8.91 6.52 -1.08
CA VAL A 103 -7.75 6.08 -0.32
C VAL A 103 -8.24 5.38 0.94
N TYR A 104 -7.83 4.12 1.12
CA TYR A 104 -7.98 3.44 2.40
C TYR A 104 -6.65 3.55 3.16
N ALA A 105 -6.60 4.40 4.19
CA ALA A 105 -5.40 4.64 4.98
C ALA A 105 -5.41 3.80 6.25
N PHE A 106 -4.41 2.92 6.39
CA PHE A 106 -4.25 2.02 7.54
C PHE A 106 -3.22 2.62 8.48
N GLN A 107 -3.68 3.28 9.54
CA GLN A 107 -2.81 3.76 10.61
C GLN A 107 -2.46 2.61 11.55
N ILE A 108 -1.20 2.22 11.55
CA ILE A 108 -0.74 1.09 12.35
C ILE A 108 -0.46 1.57 13.79
N LEU A 109 -1.35 1.25 14.72
CA LEU A 109 -1.31 1.76 16.10
C LEU A 109 -0.43 0.90 17.02
N PHE A 110 -0.49 -0.42 16.85
CA PHE A 110 0.31 -1.32 17.66
C PHE A 110 0.58 -2.63 16.93
N THR A 111 1.87 -2.96 16.78
CA THR A 111 2.29 -4.22 16.16
C THR A 111 3.14 -5.10 17.06
N GLY A 112 3.31 -4.78 18.36
CA GLY A 112 3.78 -5.67 19.43
C GLY A 112 4.80 -6.79 19.17
N ASN A 113 5.64 -6.67 18.13
CA ASN A 113 6.42 -7.75 17.53
C ASN A 113 5.65 -9.05 17.22
N ARG A 114 4.34 -9.00 16.96
CA ARG A 114 3.57 -10.20 16.57
C ARG A 114 3.42 -10.25 15.06
N ASN A 115 4.07 -11.20 14.43
CA ASN A 115 3.89 -11.51 13.00
C ASN A 115 2.41 -11.70 12.63
N GLU A 116 1.59 -12.21 13.55
CA GLU A 116 0.15 -12.39 13.37
C GLU A 116 -0.61 -11.06 13.18
N ASP A 117 -0.23 -9.99 13.89
CA ASP A 117 -0.90 -8.68 13.77
C ASP A 117 -0.64 -8.09 12.38
N TRP A 118 0.60 -8.20 11.90
CA TRP A 118 0.97 -7.80 10.55
C TRP A 118 0.26 -8.64 9.49
N GLN A 119 0.23 -9.96 9.64
CA GLN A 119 -0.49 -10.84 8.71
C GLN A 119 -1.97 -10.46 8.62
N LEU A 120 -2.60 -10.13 9.74
CA LEU A 120 -3.99 -9.68 9.76
C LEU A 120 -4.21 -8.38 8.98
N ILE A 121 -3.36 -7.39 9.21
CA ILE A 121 -3.41 -6.11 8.51
C ILE A 121 -3.23 -6.34 7.01
N GLN A 122 -2.26 -7.18 6.61
CA GLN A 122 -2.02 -7.55 5.22
C GLN A 122 -3.25 -8.24 4.62
N ILE A 123 -3.86 -9.21 5.30
CA ILE A 123 -5.08 -9.89 4.82
C ILE A 123 -6.20 -8.89 4.50
N ILE A 124 -6.50 -7.96 5.42
CA ILE A 124 -7.58 -6.99 5.19
C ILE A 124 -7.23 -6.02 4.07
N LYS A 125 -5.99 -5.53 4.05
CA LYS A 125 -5.49 -4.67 2.98
C LYS A 125 -5.59 -5.36 1.61
N ASP A 126 -5.16 -6.62 1.52
CA ASP A 126 -5.22 -7.41 0.29
C ASP A 126 -6.65 -7.68 -0.15
N LYS A 127 -7.58 -7.96 0.77
CA LYS A 127 -9.01 -8.13 0.41
C LYS A 127 -9.59 -6.83 -0.16
N ILE A 128 -9.29 -5.69 0.46
CA ILE A 128 -9.73 -4.37 -0.04
C ILE A 128 -9.12 -4.08 -1.40
N TRP A 129 -7.80 -4.23 -1.54
CA TRP A 129 -7.08 -4.00 -2.78
C TRP A 129 -7.57 -4.93 -3.92
N ASN A 130 -7.76 -6.22 -3.65
CA ASN A 130 -8.28 -7.15 -4.65
C ASN A 130 -9.73 -6.83 -5.07
N ALA A 131 -10.56 -6.33 -4.15
CA ALA A 131 -11.94 -5.96 -4.47
C ALA A 131 -12.01 -4.68 -5.32
N LEU A 132 -11.21 -3.68 -4.97
CA LEU A 132 -11.30 -2.34 -5.54
C LEU A 132 -10.29 -2.05 -6.66
N GLY A 133 -9.29 -2.92 -6.83
CA GLY A 133 -8.12 -2.64 -7.65
C GLY A 133 -7.27 -1.52 -7.06
N GLY A 134 -6.32 -1.03 -7.85
CA GLY A 134 -5.46 0.08 -7.45
C GLY A 134 -4.01 -0.32 -7.20
N ILE A 135 -3.33 0.49 -6.40
CA ILE A 135 -1.95 0.25 -5.94
C ILE A 135 -1.81 0.43 -4.44
N ILE A 136 -0.67 0.04 -3.90
CA ILE A 136 -0.33 0.20 -2.49
C ILE A 136 0.75 1.27 -2.35
N GLN A 137 0.64 2.09 -1.31
CA GLN A 137 1.70 2.96 -0.82
C GLN A 137 1.99 2.60 0.64
N ALA A 138 3.25 2.65 1.05
CA ALA A 138 3.66 2.47 2.44
C ALA A 138 4.71 3.51 2.81
N ASP A 139 4.52 4.16 3.96
CA ASP A 139 5.41 5.22 4.43
C ASP A 139 6.85 4.71 4.51
N TYR A 140 7.80 5.49 3.99
CA TYR A 140 9.22 5.13 3.99
C TYR A 140 9.54 3.79 3.30
N GLU A 141 8.64 3.27 2.46
CA GLU A 141 8.89 2.11 1.63
C GLU A 141 8.74 2.51 0.17
N GLY A 142 7.59 3.08 -0.21
CA GLY A 142 7.31 3.53 -1.56
C GLY A 142 5.96 3.08 -2.09
N PHE A 143 5.86 2.91 -3.41
CA PHE A 143 4.64 2.55 -4.14
C PHE A 143 4.78 1.21 -4.84
N SER A 144 3.65 0.55 -5.09
CA SER A 144 3.55 -0.62 -5.96
C SER A 144 2.98 -0.30 -7.35
N ASN A 145 3.14 -1.21 -8.31
CA ASN A 145 2.27 -1.29 -9.48
C ASN A 145 0.93 -1.96 -9.12
N ARG A 146 0.06 -2.14 -10.14
CA ARG A 146 -1.25 -2.81 -10.01
C ARG A 146 -1.18 -4.30 -9.65
N GLU A 147 0.00 -4.92 -9.73
CA GLU A 147 0.22 -6.32 -9.38
C GLU A 147 0.86 -6.48 -7.99
N GLY A 148 1.12 -5.37 -7.29
CA GLY A 148 1.70 -5.38 -5.95
C GLY A 148 3.23 -5.39 -5.92
N TYR A 149 3.91 -5.31 -7.06
CA TYR A 149 5.37 -5.20 -7.12
C TYR A 149 5.83 -3.77 -6.86
N HIS A 150 6.89 -3.62 -6.08
CA HIS A 150 7.38 -2.32 -5.66
C HIS A 150 8.08 -1.58 -6.81
N ILE A 151 7.71 -0.32 -7.05
CA ILE A 151 8.15 0.47 -8.22
C ILE A 151 8.96 1.71 -7.88
N LEU A 152 8.82 2.28 -6.69
CA LEU A 152 9.43 3.56 -6.32
C LEU A 152 10.20 3.43 -5.02
N TRP A 153 11.47 3.85 -4.95
CA TRP A 153 12.28 3.69 -3.75
C TRP A 153 12.03 4.80 -2.73
N GLN A 154 11.46 4.45 -1.57
CA GLN A 154 11.46 5.33 -0.38
C GLN A 154 12.02 4.61 0.87
N PHE A 155 12.52 3.39 0.73
CA PHE A 155 13.15 2.62 1.81
C PHE A 155 14.29 3.38 2.51
N SER A 156 14.38 3.19 3.83
CA SER A 156 15.52 3.67 4.63
C SER A 156 16.86 3.09 4.15
N ASP A 157 17.95 3.83 4.33
CA ASP A 157 19.29 3.37 3.92
C ASP A 157 19.74 2.06 4.58
N ASN A 158 19.18 1.73 5.74
CA ASN A 158 19.53 0.54 6.52
C ASN A 158 18.66 -0.68 6.19
N VAL A 159 17.70 -0.56 5.26
CA VAL A 159 16.84 -1.68 4.88
C VAL A 159 17.65 -2.85 4.33
N LYS A 160 17.23 -4.07 4.64
CA LYS A 160 17.86 -5.31 4.17
C LYS A 160 16.80 -6.36 3.89
N GLY A 161 17.19 -7.41 3.18
CA GLY A 161 16.34 -8.54 2.93
C GLY A 161 15.81 -8.53 1.50
N THR A 162 15.21 -9.65 1.13
CA THR A 162 14.83 -9.91 -0.23
C THR A 162 13.43 -9.36 -0.51
N TRP A 163 13.29 -8.59 -1.60
CA TRP A 163 12.02 -7.94 -1.96
C TRP A 163 11.71 -8.03 -3.45
N ASN A 164 10.42 -8.07 -3.77
CA ASN A 164 9.95 -8.11 -5.15
C ASN A 164 9.77 -6.68 -5.68
N MET A 165 10.51 -6.37 -6.73
CA MET A 165 10.53 -5.07 -7.38
C MET A 165 10.11 -5.21 -8.83
N THR A 166 9.72 -4.10 -9.44
CA THR A 166 9.53 -4.04 -10.89
C THR A 166 9.94 -2.68 -11.42
N VAL A 167 10.46 -2.66 -12.64
CA VAL A 167 10.82 -1.43 -13.36
C VAL A 167 10.12 -1.41 -14.71
N VAL A 168 9.78 -0.22 -15.19
CA VAL A 168 9.33 -0.03 -16.57
C VAL A 168 10.57 -0.01 -17.46
N SER A 169 10.71 -1.00 -18.34
CA SER A 169 11.74 -1.03 -19.38
C SER A 169 11.54 0.08 -20.41
N ASP A 170 12.57 0.36 -21.21
CA ASP A 170 12.50 1.31 -22.33
C ASP A 170 11.41 0.97 -23.36
N THR A 171 10.96 -0.29 -23.39
CA THR A 171 9.85 -0.74 -24.26
C THR A 171 8.46 -0.53 -23.65
N GLY A 172 8.36 0.10 -22.49
CA GLY A 172 7.13 0.32 -21.74
C GLY A 172 6.61 -0.93 -21.01
N LYS A 173 7.38 -2.02 -20.99
CA LYS A 173 7.00 -3.28 -20.32
C LYS A 173 7.53 -3.33 -18.90
N TRP A 174 6.71 -3.82 -17.97
CA TRP A 174 7.13 -4.15 -16.62
C TRP A 174 8.10 -5.33 -16.62
N GLN A 175 9.21 -5.18 -15.92
CA GLN A 175 10.19 -6.23 -15.69
C GLN A 175 10.31 -6.47 -14.19
N THR A 176 9.76 -7.59 -13.76
CA THR A 176 9.66 -7.96 -12.35
C THR A 176 10.82 -8.86 -11.94
N PHE A 177 11.38 -8.61 -10.76
CA PHE A 177 12.52 -9.35 -10.25
C PHE A 177 12.58 -9.27 -8.73
N GLN A 178 13.40 -10.14 -8.15
CA GLN A 178 13.65 -10.17 -6.73
C GLN A 178 15.08 -9.69 -6.44
N MET A 179 15.24 -8.64 -5.63
CA MET A 179 16.55 -8.12 -5.24
C MET A 179 16.75 -8.12 -3.72
N ASP A 180 18.00 -8.21 -3.28
CA ASP A 180 18.38 -7.90 -1.90
C ASP A 180 18.44 -6.38 -1.71
N LEU A 181 17.57 -5.87 -0.85
CA LEU A 181 17.52 -4.46 -0.46
C LEU A 181 18.79 -4.02 0.28
N GLY A 182 19.64 -4.92 0.78
CA GLY A 182 20.94 -4.59 1.38
C GLY A 182 22.08 -4.42 0.38
N ASN A 183 21.89 -4.86 -0.88
CA ASN A 183 22.93 -4.86 -1.90
C ASN A 183 22.98 -3.49 -2.62
N LYS A 184 24.11 -2.78 -2.50
CA LYS A 184 24.28 -1.43 -3.06
C LYS A 184 24.21 -1.39 -4.59
N GLN A 185 24.73 -2.41 -5.28
CA GLN A 185 24.66 -2.51 -6.73
C GLN A 185 23.20 -2.68 -7.18
N HIS A 186 22.44 -3.51 -6.47
CA HIS A 186 21.01 -3.67 -6.74
C HIS A 186 20.24 -2.35 -6.56
N ARG A 187 20.49 -1.63 -5.46
CA ARG A 187 19.87 -0.32 -5.23
C ARG A 187 20.19 0.68 -6.33
N SER A 188 21.45 0.80 -6.72
CA SER A 188 21.87 1.76 -7.75
C SER A 188 21.17 1.48 -9.08
N ALA A 189 21.16 0.22 -9.51
CA ALA A 189 20.48 -0.18 -10.74
C ALA A 189 18.96 0.09 -10.66
N PHE A 190 18.31 -0.27 -9.55
CA PHE A 190 16.90 0.00 -9.36
C PHE A 190 16.60 1.51 -9.44
N LEU A 191 17.33 2.35 -8.70
CA LEU A 191 17.16 3.82 -8.70
C LEU A 191 17.36 4.46 -10.08
N GLU A 192 18.16 3.83 -10.95
CA GLU A 192 18.33 4.20 -12.36
C GLU A 192 17.21 3.69 -13.28
N GLY A 193 16.26 2.93 -12.75
CA GLY A 193 15.15 2.33 -13.51
C GLY A 193 15.52 1.04 -14.23
N LYS A 194 16.57 0.34 -13.80
CA LYS A 194 17.11 -0.86 -14.45
C LYS A 194 16.93 -2.10 -13.59
N VAL A 195 16.79 -3.25 -14.25
CA VAL A 195 16.89 -4.56 -13.58
C VAL A 195 18.35 -4.75 -13.16
N PRO A 196 18.66 -5.00 -11.87
CA PRO A 196 20.03 -5.23 -11.45
C PRO A 196 20.62 -6.52 -12.00
N GLU A 197 21.93 -6.57 -12.21
CA GLU A 197 22.60 -7.79 -12.64
C GLU A 197 22.57 -8.87 -11.56
N GLY A 198 22.41 -10.14 -11.96
CA GLY A 198 22.46 -11.29 -11.05
C GLY A 198 21.21 -11.52 -10.19
N VAL A 199 20.14 -10.75 -10.39
CA VAL A 199 18.86 -10.95 -9.71
C VAL A 199 18.05 -12.07 -10.36
N SER A 200 17.13 -12.65 -9.58
CA SER A 200 16.14 -13.59 -10.11
C SER A 200 15.01 -12.82 -10.77
N VAL A 201 14.88 -12.93 -12.09
CA VAL A 201 13.76 -12.37 -12.84
C VAL A 201 12.54 -13.26 -12.64
N ILE A 202 11.41 -12.65 -12.30
CA ILE A 202 10.13 -13.33 -12.16
C ILE A 202 9.45 -13.25 -13.53
N SER A 203 9.53 -14.32 -14.31
CA SER A 203 8.82 -14.42 -15.58
C SER A 203 7.31 -14.50 -15.33
N GLN A 204 6.55 -13.60 -15.94
CA GLN A 204 5.09 -13.67 -16.02
C GLN A 204 4.65 -14.69 -17.08
#